data_AF-A0A0J6V4P1-F1
#
_entry.id   AF-A0A0J6V4P1-F1
#
_cell.length_a   1.000
_cell.length_b   1.000
_cell.length_c   1.000
_cell.angle_alpha   90.00
_cell.angle_beta   90.00
_cell.angle_gamma   90.00
#
_symmetry.space_group_name_H-M   'P 1'
#
loop_
_entity.id
_entity.type
_entity.pdbx_description
1 polymer ?
#
loop_
_entity_poly.entity_id
_entity_poly.type
_entity_poly.pdbx_seq_one_letter_code
_entity_poly.pdbx_strand_id
1 'polypeptide(L)' 'MNAPLRNTDHIAHGSPEMLRESAAECLSMVNFYTGMAVDYAAATDDVGLNYATRQAVAAMRQAIGILGVLRATQEARR' A
#
# COMPACT_ATOMS: atom_id res chain seq x y z
N MET A 1 0.01 -8.28 -14.19
CA MET A 1 0.48 -8.70 -12.85
C MET A 1 -0.66 -9.47 -12.20
N ASN A 2 -0.54 -10.78 -11.97
CA ASN A 2 -1.56 -11.59 -11.28
C ASN A 2 -1.10 -11.80 -9.83
N ALA A 3 -1.46 -10.88 -8.94
CA ALA A 3 -1.31 -11.12 -7.52
C ALA A 3 -2.36 -12.16 -7.08
N PRO A 4 -2.02 -13.15 -6.25
CA PRO A 4 -3.01 -14.08 -5.72
C PRO A 4 -4.11 -13.31 -4.97
N LEU A 5 -5.36 -13.65 -5.25
CA LEU A 5 -6.53 -13.09 -4.55
C LEU A 5 -6.42 -13.45 -3.06
N ARG A 6 -6.30 -12.44 -2.21
CA ARG A 6 -6.26 -12.59 -0.75
C ARG A 6 -7.71 -12.69 -0.26
N ASN A 7 -8.08 -13.83 0.34
CA ASN A 7 -9.41 -13.99 0.95
C ASN A 7 -9.41 -13.26 2.30
N THR A 8 -10.25 -12.23 2.43
CA THR A 8 -10.35 -11.39 3.64
C THR A 8 -11.72 -11.46 4.32
N ASP A 9 -12.67 -12.25 3.80
CA ASP A 9 -14.07 -12.31 4.28
C ASP A 9 -14.22 -12.77 5.73
N HIS A 10 -13.20 -13.44 6.25
CA HIS A 10 -13.17 -14.00 7.60
C HIS A 10 -12.46 -13.08 8.62
N ILE A 11 -11.96 -11.91 8.18
CA ILE A 11 -11.14 -11.05 9.01
C ILE A 11 -12.01 -10.04 9.77
N ALA A 12 -11.99 -10.12 11.10
CA ALA A 12 -12.75 -9.23 11.96
C ALA A 12 -12.30 -7.76 11.82
N HIS A 13 -13.26 -6.82 11.87
CA HIS A 13 -12.96 -5.40 11.82
C HIS A 13 -12.10 -4.92 12.99
N GLY A 14 -11.09 -4.10 12.70
CA GLY A 14 -10.15 -3.57 13.69
C GLY A 14 -9.16 -4.60 14.26
N SER A 15 -9.14 -5.83 13.73
CA SER A 15 -8.16 -6.84 14.12
C SER A 15 -6.75 -6.49 13.60
N PRO A 16 -5.67 -6.95 14.27
CA PRO A 16 -4.32 -6.88 13.71
C PRO A 16 -4.20 -7.50 12.32
N GLU A 17 -4.98 -8.55 12.07
CA GLU A 17 -5.04 -9.24 10.78
C GLU A 17 -5.57 -8.29 9.69
N MET A 18 -6.66 -7.56 9.96
CA MET A 18 -7.15 -6.52 9.06
C MET A 18 -6.08 -5.46 8.80
N LEU A 19 -5.43 -4.94 9.84
CA LEU A 19 -4.44 -3.88 9.68
C LEU A 19 -3.26 -4.33 8.81
N ARG A 20 -2.86 -5.62 8.89
CA ARG A 20 -1.85 -6.19 7.98
C ARG A 20 -2.34 -6.21 6.53
N GLU A 21 -3.58 -6.63 6.30
CA GLU A 21 -4.17 -6.66 4.96
C GLU A 21 -4.30 -5.26 4.37
N SER A 22 -4.78 -4.28 5.14
CA SER A 22 -4.86 -2.88 4.68
C SER A 22 -3.49 -2.30 4.35
N ALA A 23 -2.45 -2.61 5.15
CA ALA A 23 -1.09 -2.21 4.82
C ALA A 23 -0.58 -2.88 3.53
N ALA A 24 -0.88 -4.16 3.32
CA ALA A 24 -0.51 -4.88 2.11
C ALA A 24 -1.20 -4.34 0.85
N GLU A 25 -2.45 -3.89 0.97
CA GLU A 25 -3.19 -3.22 -0.11
C GLU A 25 -2.53 -1.88 -0.49
N CYS A 26 -2.21 -1.03 0.49
CA CYS A 26 -1.47 0.21 0.24
C CYS A 26 -0.10 -0.05 -0.42
N LEU A 27 0.63 -1.09 0.01
CA LEU A 27 1.90 -1.46 -0.62
C LEU A 27 1.73 -2.01 -2.04
N SER A 28 0.60 -2.66 -2.34
CA SER A 28 0.26 -3.07 -3.70
C SER A 28 0.00 -1.86 -4.60
N MET A 29 -0.66 -0.81 -4.09
CA MET A 29 -0.78 0.47 -4.78
C MET A 29 0.57 1.14 -5.02
N VAL A 30 1.48 1.12 -4.03
CA VAL A 30 2.85 1.63 -4.22
C VAL A 30 3.49 0.93 -5.41
N ASN A 31 3.50 -0.40 -5.42
CA ASN A 31 4.10 -1.19 -6.49
C ASN A 31 3.50 -0.86 -7.86
N PHE A 32 2.17 -0.70 -7.93
CA PHE A 32 1.47 -0.30 -9.14
C PHE A 32 1.93 1.07 -9.65
N TYR A 33 1.90 2.11 -8.79
CA TYR A 33 2.27 3.46 -9.18
C TYR A 33 3.76 3.61 -9.49
N THR A 34 4.64 2.88 -8.80
CA THR A 34 6.06 2.86 -9.14
C THR A 34 6.31 2.20 -10.50
N GLY A 35 5.56 1.14 -10.83
CA GLY A 35 5.61 0.55 -12.17
C GLY A 35 5.22 1.56 -13.25
N MET A 36 4.10 2.25 -13.06
CA MET A 36 3.67 3.33 -13.96
C MET A 36 4.71 4.45 -14.08
N ALA A 37 5.35 4.85 -12.96
CA ALA A 37 6.39 5.88 -12.98
C ALA A 37 7.58 5.47 -13.85
N VAL A 38 8.01 4.20 -13.79
CA VAL A 38 9.07 3.67 -14.65
C VAL A 38 8.64 3.67 -16.12
N ASP A 39 7.40 3.27 -16.42
CA ASP A 39 6.87 3.29 -17.79
C ASP A 39 6.82 4.72 -18.36
N TYR A 40 6.37 5.70 -17.57
CA TYR A 40 6.36 7.11 -17.97
C TYR A 40 7.76 7.69 -18.18
N ALA A 41 8.73 7.31 -17.33
CA ALA A 41 10.13 7.71 -17.51
C ALA A 41 10.68 7.16 -18.84
N ALA A 42 10.38 5.89 -19.17
CA ALA A 42 10.78 5.29 -20.45
C ALA A 42 10.12 5.98 -21.66
N ALA A 43 8.90 6.49 -21.49
CA ALA A 43 8.16 7.23 -22.51
C ALA A 43 8.52 8.72 -22.58
N THR A 44 9.43 9.23 -21.74
CA THR A 44 9.73 10.67 -21.60
C THR A 44 8.51 11.53 -21.25
N ASP A 45 7.52 10.95 -20.57
CA ASP A 45 6.34 11.65 -20.06
C ASP A 45 6.60 12.16 -18.63
N ASP A 46 7.13 13.37 -18.53
CA ASP A 46 7.47 13.99 -17.25
C ASP A 46 6.23 14.28 -16.37
N VAL A 47 5.07 14.52 -16.98
CA VAL A 47 3.82 14.82 -16.26
C VAL A 47 3.30 13.55 -15.60
N GLY A 48 3.22 12.46 -16.36
CA GLY A 48 2.87 11.14 -15.88
C GLY A 48 3.84 10.65 -14.80
N LEU A 49 5.15 10.81 -15.02
CA LEU A 49 6.20 10.45 -14.06
C LEU A 49 6.01 11.15 -12.72
N ASN A 50 5.81 12.48 -12.72
CA ASN A 50 5.62 13.24 -11.49
C ASN A 50 4.33 12.82 -10.77
N TYR A 51 3.22 12.69 -11.50
CA TYR A 51 1.94 12.26 -10.93
C TYR A 51 2.04 10.87 -10.27
N ALA A 52 2.53 9.87 -11.01
CA ALA A 52 2.62 8.49 -10.52
C ALA A 52 3.54 8.39 -9.30
N THR A 53 4.68 9.11 -9.31
CA THR A 53 5.60 9.17 -8.17
C THR A 53 4.92 9.74 -6.92
N ARG A 54 4.13 10.81 -7.06
CA ARG A 54 3.39 11.39 -5.92
C ARG A 54 2.33 10.45 -5.36
N GLN A 55 1.65 9.69 -6.21
CA GLN A 55 0.67 8.68 -5.78
C GLN A 55 1.35 7.52 -5.04
N ALA A 56 2.49 7.04 -5.54
CA ALA A 56 3.29 6.04 -4.83
C ALA A 56 3.70 6.51 -3.43
N VAL A 57 4.14 7.76 -3.30
CA VAL A 57 4.48 8.35 -1.99
C VAL A 57 3.26 8.45 -1.06
N ALA A 58 2.09 8.84 -1.58
CA ALA A 58 0.87 8.91 -0.79
C ALA A 58 0.46 7.53 -0.25
N ALA A 59 0.45 6.51 -1.11
CA ALA A 59 0.17 5.13 -0.73
C ALA A 59 1.19 4.59 0.31
N MET A 60 2.48 4.91 0.13
CA MET A 60 3.52 4.52 1.09
C MET A 60 3.30 5.16 2.47
N ARG A 61 2.94 6.45 2.51
CA ARG A 61 2.62 7.14 3.78
C ARG A 61 1.42 6.52 4.48
N GLN A 62 0.39 6.12 3.74
CA GLN A 62 -0.75 5.40 4.29
C GLN A 62 -0.35 4.04 4.87
N ALA A 63 0.44 3.25 4.14
CA ALA A 63 0.96 1.97 4.62
C ALA A 63 1.75 2.13 5.94
N ILE A 64 2.65 3.12 6.01
CA ILE A 64 3.42 3.43 7.21
C ILE A 64 2.49 3.79 8.39
N GLY A 65 1.47 4.62 8.14
CA GLY A 65 0.47 4.98 9.16
C GLY A 65 -0.26 3.76 9.72
N ILE A 66 -0.74 2.87 8.85
CA ILE A 66 -1.42 1.63 9.24
C ILE A 66 -0.50 0.71 10.05
N LEU A 67 0.76 0.56 9.63
CA LEU A 67 1.75 -0.22 10.37
C LEU A 67 2.03 0.36 11.77
N GLY A 68 1.98 1.68 11.92
CA GLY A 68 2.02 2.34 13.22
C GLY A 68 0.85 1.94 14.14
N VAL A 69 -0.38 1.94 13.61
CA VAL A 69 -1.58 1.49 14.35
C VAL A 69 -1.50 0.00 14.70
N LEU A 70 -1.02 -0.83 13.77
CA LEU A 70 -0.82 -2.26 14.01
C LEU A 70 0.13 -2.50 15.18
N ARG A 71 1.25 -1.78 15.22
CA ARG A 71 2.22 -1.87 16.30
C ARG A 71 1.59 -1.47 17.65
N ALA A 72 0.91 -0.33 17.71
CA ALA A 72 0.23 0.11 18.92
C ALA A 72 -0.81 -0.90 19.43
N THR A 73 -1.57 -1.50 18.49
CA THR A 73 -2.57 -2.53 18.82
C THR A 73 -1.94 -3.79 19.40
N GLN A 74 -0.76 -4.19 18.91
CA GLN A 74 -0.02 -5.33 19.45
C GLN A 74 0.57 -5.04 20.82
N GLU A 75 1.08 -3.82 21.04
CA GLU A 75 1.63 -3.38 22.33
C GLU A 75 0.55 -3.35 23.41
N ALA A 76 -0.67 -2.88 23.10
CA ALA A 76 -1.80 -2.84 24.04
C ALA A 76 -2.37 -4.21 24.44
N ARG A 77 -2.02 -5.28 23.72
CA ARG A 77 -2.46 -6.67 24.01
C ARG A 77 -1.44 -7.46 24.85
N ARG A 78 -0.29 -6.88 25.15
CA ARG A 78 0.75 -7.47 26.02
C ARG A 78 0.54 -7.03 27.46
#